data_AF-Q6VYP1-F1
#
_entry.id   AF-Q6VYP1-F1
#
_cell.length_a   1.000
_cell.length_b   1.000
_cell.length_c   1.000
_cell.angle_alpha   90.00
_cell.angle_beta   90.00
_cell.angle_gamma   90.00
#
_symmetry.space_group_name_H-M   'P 1'
#
loop_
_entity.id
_entity.type
_entity.pdbx_description
1 polymer ?
#
loop_
_entity_poly.entity_id
_entity_poly.type
_entity_poly.pdbx_seq_one_letter_code
_entity_poly.pdbx_strand_id
1 'polypeptide(L)'
;KEAIKKQRAALLKVIQCMETHKLDPAKEVPGWQIKEQIVKLEKDIVQVDNKDMEEKAKSISLMEEALLEKRLHNQQMKRPRLSPIEKTPVSSSSYSLSPIKMPPVAPSSYSPIYCVRNFPSLRDEDNDE
;
A
#
# COMPACT_ATOMS: atom_id res chain seq x y z
N LYS A 1 -21.07 10.81 7.44
CA LYS A 1 -20.58 10.74 8.85
C LYS A 1 -20.73 12.06 9.63
N GLU A 2 -20.32 13.21 9.09
CA GLU A 2 -20.28 14.48 9.84
C GLU A 2 -21.66 14.99 10.30
N ALA A 3 -22.69 14.90 9.46
CA ALA A 3 -24.06 15.31 9.82
C ALA A 3 -24.60 14.55 11.05
N ILE A 4 -24.38 13.24 11.11
CA ILE A 4 -24.80 12.37 12.24
C ILE A 4 -24.09 12.78 13.53
N LYS A 5 -22.78 13.10 13.45
CA LYS A 5 -22.01 13.62 14.59
C LYS A 5 -22.52 14.98 15.06
N LYS A 6 -22.82 15.90 14.13
CA LYS A 6 -23.40 17.22 14.44
C LYS A 6 -24.76 17.08 15.12
N GLN A 7 -25.62 16.20 14.61
CA GLN A 7 -26.93 15.91 15.19
C GLN A 7 -26.79 15.34 16.61
N ARG A 8 -25.92 14.35 16.83
CA ARG A 8 -25.65 13.79 18.16
C ARG A 8 -25.16 14.87 19.14
N ALA A 9 -24.23 15.72 18.70
CA ALA A 9 -23.70 16.81 19.52
C ALA A 9 -24.79 17.84 19.87
N ALA A 10 -25.68 18.16 18.93
CA ALA A 10 -26.82 19.03 19.20
C ALA A 10 -27.76 18.43 20.25
N LEU A 11 -28.14 17.15 20.13
CA LEU A 11 -29.00 16.47 21.10
C LEU A 11 -28.37 16.39 22.50
N LEU A 12 -27.05 16.18 22.60
CA LEU A 12 -26.35 16.23 23.88
C LEU A 12 -26.39 17.62 24.52
N LYS A 13 -26.25 18.68 23.72
CA LYS A 13 -26.40 20.06 24.23
C LYS A 13 -27.81 20.33 24.73
N VAL A 14 -28.83 19.80 24.07
CA VAL A 14 -30.22 19.89 24.54
C VAL A 14 -30.37 19.23 25.90
N ILE A 15 -29.88 17.99 26.06
CA ILE A 15 -29.92 17.29 27.35
C ILE A 15 -29.19 18.09 28.44
N GLN A 16 -27.97 18.56 28.14
CA GLN A 16 -27.18 19.34 29.09
C GLN A 16 -27.92 20.62 29.53
N CYS A 17 -28.56 21.33 28.61
CA CYS A 17 -29.39 22.48 28.93
C CYS A 17 -30.53 22.10 29.88
N MET A 18 -31.26 21.01 29.59
CA MET A 18 -32.35 20.54 30.44
C MET A 18 -31.87 20.14 31.84
N GLU A 19 -30.73 19.45 31.93
CA GLU A 19 -30.11 19.07 33.20
C GLU A 19 -29.71 20.28 34.04
N THR A 20 -29.17 21.34 33.42
CA THR A 20 -28.84 22.59 34.15
C THR A 20 -30.07 23.24 34.77
N HIS A 21 -31.23 23.04 34.17
CA HIS A 21 -32.52 23.53 34.67
C HIS A 21 -33.27 22.52 35.53
N LYS A 22 -32.65 21.37 35.87
CA LYS A 22 -33.26 20.26 36.63
C LYS A 22 -34.51 19.69 35.98
N LEU A 23 -34.60 19.81 34.65
CA LEU A 23 -35.69 19.28 33.85
C LEU A 23 -35.35 17.87 33.40
N ASP A 24 -36.31 16.96 33.50
CA ASP A 24 -36.13 15.59 33.01
C ASP A 24 -36.49 15.55 31.52
N PRO A 25 -35.52 15.26 30.62
CA PRO A 25 -35.80 15.16 29.18
C PRO A 25 -36.87 14.12 28.83
N ALA A 26 -37.06 13.10 29.67
CA ALA A 26 -38.12 12.11 29.45
C ALA A 26 -39.53 12.63 29.80
N LYS A 27 -39.63 13.64 30.66
CA LYS A 27 -40.92 14.21 31.11
C LYS A 27 -41.32 15.44 30.31
N GLU A 28 -40.35 16.28 29.97
CA GLU A 28 -40.60 17.53 29.22
C GLU A 28 -40.81 17.27 27.73
N VAL A 29 -40.09 16.30 27.15
CA VAL A 29 -40.17 16.00 25.71
C VAL A 29 -40.34 14.49 25.47
N PRO A 30 -41.40 13.87 26.00
CA PRO A 30 -41.61 12.42 25.91
C PRO A 30 -41.74 11.93 24.47
N GLY A 31 -42.32 12.75 23.58
CA GLY A 31 -42.51 12.40 22.17
C GLY A 31 -41.25 12.41 21.32
N TRP A 32 -40.15 13.00 21.81
CA TRP A 32 -38.89 13.06 21.06
C TRP A 32 -37.93 11.92 21.40
N GLN A 33 -38.11 11.27 22.56
CA GLN A 33 -37.27 10.15 23.03
C GLN A 33 -35.76 10.40 22.78
N ILE A 34 -35.26 11.56 23.20
CA ILE A 34 -33.93 12.07 22.83
C ILE A 34 -32.82 11.07 23.16
N LYS A 35 -32.92 10.38 24.30
CA LYS A 35 -31.97 9.34 24.72
C LYS A 35 -31.90 8.18 23.72
N GLU A 36 -33.05 7.72 23.22
CA GLU A 36 -33.11 6.65 22.21
C GLU A 36 -32.56 7.12 20.87
N GLN A 37 -32.84 8.37 20.47
CA GLN A 37 -32.28 8.95 19.25
C GLN A 37 -30.75 9.03 19.30
N ILE A 38 -30.17 9.41 20.45
CA ILE A 38 -28.71 9.42 20.63
C ILE A 38 -28.13 8.02 20.43
N VAL A 39 -28.72 6.99 21.07
CA VAL A 39 -28.28 5.59 20.92
C VAL A 39 -28.38 5.13 19.47
N LYS A 40 -29.44 5.53 18.75
CA LYS A 40 -29.59 5.22 17.32
C LYS A 40 -28.47 5.87 16.49
N LEU A 41 -28.20 7.16 16.72
CA LEU A 41 -27.14 7.89 16.01
C LEU A 41 -25.75 7.29 16.30
N GLU A 42 -25.50 6.80 17.51
CA GLU A 42 -24.25 6.11 17.84
C GLU A 42 -24.08 4.80 17.06
N LYS A 43 -25.14 4.00 16.96
CA LYS A 43 -25.14 2.80 16.12
C LYS A 43 -24.91 3.14 14.66
N ASP A 44 -25.55 4.19 14.15
CA ASP A 44 -25.38 4.64 12.77
C ASP A 44 -23.94 5.11 12.49
N ILE A 45 -23.29 5.80 13.44
CA ILE A 45 -21.87 6.18 13.31
C ILE A 45 -20.98 4.94 13.18
N VAL A 46 -21.16 3.95 14.06
CA VAL A 46 -20.37 2.70 14.02
C VAL A 46 -20.63 1.93 12.73
N GLN A 47 -21.88 1.89 12.26
CA GLN A 47 -22.24 1.20 11.03
C GLN A 47 -21.60 1.86 9.80
N VAL A 48 -21.63 3.18 9.73
CA VAL A 48 -20.95 3.93 8.65
C VAL A 48 -19.44 3.66 8.68
N ASP A 49 -18.84 3.66 9.87
CA ASP A 49 -17.40 3.42 10.01
C ASP A 49 -17.01 2.01 9.57
N ASN A 50 -17.80 1.01 9.92
CA ASN A 50 -17.56 -0.37 9.50
C ASN A 50 -17.69 -0.53 7.98
N LYS A 51 -18.69 0.11 7.35
CA LYS A 51 -18.86 0.08 5.90
C LYS A 51 -17.68 0.73 5.18
N ASP A 52 -17.25 1.91 5.63
CA ASP A 52 -16.10 2.62 5.06
C ASP A 52 -14.82 1.77 5.12
N MET A 53 -14.64 1.02 6.22
CA MET A 53 -13.49 0.11 6.39
C MET A 53 -13.58 -1.12 5.46
N GLU A 54 -14.77 -1.69 5.31
CA GLU A 54 -15.02 -2.83 4.42
C GLU A 54 -14.79 -2.45 2.95
N GLU A 55 -15.27 -1.29 2.51
CA GLU A 55 -15.05 -0.78 1.15
C GLU A 55 -13.56 -0.52 0.88
N LYS A 56 -12.83 0.03 1.86
CA LYS A 56 -11.38 0.19 1.76
C LYS A 56 -10.66 -1.16 1.66
N ALA A 57 -11.05 -2.15 2.45
CA ALA A 57 -10.47 -3.49 2.36
C ALA A 57 -10.72 -4.13 0.99
N LYS A 58 -11.96 -4.01 0.46
CA LYS A 58 -12.32 -4.51 -0.88
C LYS A 58 -11.49 -3.84 -1.99
N SER A 59 -11.32 -2.52 -1.92
CA SER A 59 -10.53 -1.78 -2.93
C SER A 59 -9.05 -2.15 -2.90
N ILE A 60 -8.47 -2.37 -1.72
CA ILE A 60 -7.09 -2.87 -1.57
C ILE A 60 -6.97 -4.27 -2.19
N SER A 61 -7.88 -5.18 -1.85
CA SER A 61 -7.88 -6.55 -2.39
C SER A 61 -7.97 -6.57 -3.92
N LEU A 62 -8.81 -5.72 -4.51
CA LEU A 62 -8.98 -5.63 -5.96
C LEU A 62 -7.71 -5.09 -6.63
N MET A 63 -7.06 -4.09 -6.03
CA MET A 63 -5.78 -3.57 -6.52
C MET A 63 -4.68 -4.64 -6.47
N GLU A 64 -4.60 -5.41 -5.38
CA GLU A 64 -3.64 -6.50 -5.23
C GLU A 64 -3.85 -7.61 -6.28
N GLU A 65 -5.10 -8.01 -6.51
CA GLU A 65 -5.46 -8.99 -7.54
C GLU A 65 -5.02 -8.52 -8.93
N ALA A 66 -5.28 -7.26 -9.29
CA ALA A 66 -4.86 -6.68 -10.57
C ALA A 66 -3.32 -6.64 -10.73
N LEU A 67 -2.58 -6.44 -9.63
CA LEU A 67 -1.11 -6.49 -9.65
C LEU A 67 -0.61 -7.93 -9.85
N LEU A 68 -1.23 -8.91 -9.19
CA LEU A 68 -0.92 -10.32 -9.35
C LEU A 68 -1.20 -10.79 -10.77
N GLU A 69 -2.34 -10.42 -11.35
CA GLU A 69 -2.71 -10.77 -12.72
C GLU A 69 -1.69 -10.20 -13.73
N LYS A 70 -1.32 -8.91 -13.60
CA LYS A 70 -0.27 -8.30 -14.41
C LYS A 70 1.06 -9.04 -14.28
N ARG A 71 1.44 -9.47 -13.08
CA ARG A 71 2.68 -10.22 -12.84
C ARG A 71 2.65 -11.60 -13.51
N LEU A 72 1.53 -12.32 -13.41
CA LEU A 72 1.34 -13.61 -14.06
C LEU A 72 1.37 -13.48 -15.58
N HIS A 73 0.67 -12.50 -16.13
CA HIS A 73 0.67 -12.21 -17.56
C HIS A 73 2.08 -11.91 -18.08
N ASN A 74 2.85 -11.08 -17.37
CA ASN A 74 4.23 -10.78 -17.72
C ASN A 74 5.14 -12.02 -17.66
N GLN A 75 4.95 -12.94 -16.71
CA GLN A 75 5.71 -14.18 -16.64
C GLN A 75 5.40 -15.10 -17.83
N GLN A 76 4.14 -15.21 -18.23
CA GLN A 76 3.70 -16.04 -19.37
C GLN A 76 4.17 -15.50 -20.72
N MET A 77 4.25 -14.18 -20.87
CA MET A 77 4.70 -13.52 -22.11
C MET A 77 6.23 -13.54 -22.29
N LYS A 78 7.01 -13.85 -21.25
CA LYS A 78 8.48 -13.93 -21.34
C LYS A 78 8.87 -15.29 -21.92
N ARG A 79 9.83 -15.28 -22.86
CA ARG A 79 10.40 -16.52 -23.40
C ARG A 79 11.09 -17.33 -22.26
N PRO A 80 10.84 -18.65 -22.16
CA PRO A 80 11.62 -19.50 -21.27
C PRO A 80 13.10 -19.33 -21.61
N ARG A 81 13.91 -18.99 -20.61
CA ARG A 81 15.36 -19.08 -20.79
C ARG A 81 15.67 -20.57 -20.89
N LEU A 82 16.32 -20.97 -21.99
CA LEU A 82 16.89 -22.30 -22.15
C LEU A 82 17.80 -22.51 -20.93
N SER A 83 17.38 -23.38 -20.00
CA SER A 83 18.23 -23.78 -18.89
C SER A 83 19.51 -24.40 -19.47
N PRO A 84 20.68 -24.14 -18.87
CA PRO A 84 21.89 -24.84 -19.26
C PRO A 84 21.66 -26.34 -19.06
N ILE A 85 21.62 -27.08 -20.17
CA ILE A 85 21.77 -28.53 -20.13
C ILE A 85 23.20 -28.77 -19.64
N GLU A 86 23.36 -28.95 -18.33
CA GLU A 86 24.49 -29.68 -17.78
C GLU A 86 24.33 -31.14 -18.21
N LYS A 87 24.97 -31.49 -19.31
CA LYS A 87 25.35 -32.88 -19.64
C LYS A 87 26.68 -32.86 -20.36
N THR A 88 27.77 -32.88 -19.62
CA THR A 88 28.90 -33.72 -20.05
C THR A 88 28.52 -35.16 -19.68
N PRO A 89 28.66 -36.11 -20.62
CA PRO A 89 29.85 -36.93 -20.60
C PRO A 89 30.44 -37.21 -21.99
N VAL A 90 31.77 -37.10 -22.05
CA VAL A 90 32.71 -37.99 -22.74
C VAL A 90 32.24 -38.59 -24.08
N SER A 91 32.73 -38.03 -25.18
CA SER A 91 33.04 -38.82 -26.37
C SER A 91 34.45 -38.47 -26.83
N SER A 92 35.30 -39.48 -26.68
CA SER A 92 36.68 -39.59 -27.13
C SER A 92 36.88 -38.98 -28.51
N SER A 93 37.73 -37.96 -28.60
CA SER A 93 38.23 -37.55 -29.90
C SER A 93 39.66 -37.03 -29.76
N SER A 94 40.58 -37.89 -30.18
CA SER A 94 42.01 -37.64 -30.21
C SER A 94 42.33 -36.67 -31.35
N TYR A 95 42.60 -35.42 -31.00
CA TYR A 95 43.39 -34.53 -31.84
C TYR A 95 44.40 -33.81 -30.98
N SER A 96 45.64 -33.86 -31.46
CA SER A 96 46.84 -33.26 -30.90
C SER A 96 46.63 -31.80 -30.49
N LEU A 97 47.02 -31.47 -29.25
CA LEU A 97 47.23 -30.09 -28.81
C LEU A 97 48.35 -29.46 -29.64
N SER A 98 47.99 -28.55 -30.52
CA SER A 98 48.87 -27.46 -30.94
C SER A 98 48.58 -26.26 -30.02
N PRO A 99 49.54 -25.70 -29.27
CA PRO A 99 49.29 -24.49 -28.52
C PRO A 99 49.02 -23.34 -29.50
N ILE A 100 47.78 -22.82 -29.51
CA ILE A 100 47.50 -21.56 -30.18
C ILE A 100 48.28 -20.48 -29.43
N LYS A 101 49.40 -20.07 -30.00
CA LYS A 101 50.22 -18.95 -29.54
C LYS A 101 49.38 -17.68 -29.69
N MET A 102 48.77 -17.21 -28.60
CA MET A 102 48.09 -15.91 -28.60
C MET A 102 49.11 -14.82 -28.96
N PRO A 103 48.75 -13.83 -29.80
CA PRO A 103 49.58 -12.63 -29.93
C PRO A 103 49.62 -11.90 -28.58
N PRO A 104 50.72 -11.18 -28.25
CA PRO A 104 50.77 -10.42 -27.02
C PRO A 104 49.62 -9.40 -27.02
N VAL A 105 48.74 -9.52 -26.02
CA VAL A 105 47.77 -8.48 -25.68
C VAL A 105 48.59 -7.24 -25.33
N ALA A 106 48.55 -6.24 -26.21
CA ALA A 106 48.95 -4.90 -25.81
C ALA A 106 48.06 -4.50 -24.62
N PRO A 107 48.60 -3.92 -23.54
CA PRO A 107 47.75 -3.38 -22.49
C PRO A 107 46.82 -2.35 -23.13
N SER A 108 45.54 -2.70 -23.23
CA SER A 108 44.50 -1.76 -23.60
C SER A 108 44.53 -0.65 -22.56
N SER A 109 44.77 0.59 -23.00
CA SER A 109 44.79 1.81 -22.18
C SER A 109 43.41 2.21 -21.64
N TYR A 110 42.51 1.23 -21.48
CA TYR A 110 41.15 1.46 -21.04
C TYR A 110 41.11 1.52 -19.51
N SER A 111 41.33 2.72 -18.97
CA SER A 111 40.92 3.05 -17.60
C SER A 111 39.40 2.92 -17.50
N PRO A 112 38.86 2.09 -16.58
CA PRO A 112 37.45 2.13 -16.28
C PRO A 112 37.14 3.48 -15.63
N ILE A 113 36.33 4.30 -16.29
CA ILE A 113 35.79 5.51 -15.67
C ILE A 113 34.81 5.02 -14.59
N TYR A 114 35.26 5.00 -13.34
CA TYR A 114 34.32 4.94 -12.21
C TYR A 114 33.54 6.24 -12.22
N CYS A 115 32.37 6.22 -12.87
CA CYS A 115 31.37 7.25 -12.64
C CYS A 115 30.88 7.09 -11.20
N VAL A 116 31.52 7.79 -10.28
CA VAL A 116 30.99 8.04 -8.94
C VAL A 116 29.73 8.89 -9.16
N ARG A 117 28.58 8.24 -9.26
CA ARG A 117 27.30 8.94 -9.17
C ARG A 117 27.15 9.41 -7.73
N ASN A 118 27.57 10.64 -7.47
CA ASN A 118 27.10 11.38 -6.31
C ASN A 118 25.60 11.61 -6.52
N PHE A 119 24.77 10.87 -5.79
CA PHE A 119 23.38 11.24 -5.62
C PHE A 119 23.34 12.54 -4.79
N PRO A 120 22.67 13.60 -5.25
CA PRO A 120 22.38 14.73 -4.38
C PRO A 120 21.51 14.23 -3.24
N SER A 121 22.04 14.28 -2.02
CA SER A 121 21.24 14.21 -0.80
C SER A 121 20.31 15.41 -0.82
N LEU A 122 19.06 15.21 -1.24
CA LEU A 122 17.98 16.18 -1.01
C LEU A 122 17.83 16.29 0.52
N ARG A 123 18.44 17.33 1.09
CA ARG A 123 18.09 17.79 2.42
C ARG A 123 16.90 18.72 2.21
N ASP A 124 15.73 18.25 2.60
CA ASP A 124 14.56 19.10 2.73
C ASP A 124 14.84 20.05 3.91
N GLU A 125 15.27 21.28 3.59
CA GLU A 125 15.18 22.42 4.49
C GLU A 125 13.77 23.01 4.32
N ASP A 126 12.84 22.60 5.17
CA ASP A 126 11.62 23.38 5.40
C ASP A 126 11.81 24.18 6.70
N ASN A 127 12.14 25.46 6.50
CA ASN A 127 11.93 26.52 7.48
C ASN A 127 10.41 26.78 7.53
N ASP A 128 9.79 26.57 8.69
CA ASP A 128 8.47 27.14 8.97
C ASP A 128 8.65 28.41 9.82
N GLU A 129 8.15 29.51 9.27
CA GLU A 129 7.90 30.80 9.91
C GLU A 129 6.67 30.72 10.86
#